data_AF-A0A845G8P5-F1
#
_entry.id   AF-A0A845G8P5-F1
#
_cell.length_a   1.000
_cell.length_b   1.000
_cell.length_c   1.000
_cell.angle_alpha   90.00
_cell.angle_beta   90.00
_cell.angle_gamma   90.00
#
_symmetry.space_group_name_H-M   'P 1'
#
loop_
_entity.id
_entity.type
_entity.pdbx_description
1 polymer ?
#
loop_
_entity_poly.entity_id
_entity_poly.type
_entity_poly.pdbx_seq_one_letter_code
_entity_poly.pdbx_strand_id
1 'polypeptide(L)' 'MRVDIYYRDEAKGKHSYLAVPEGKPIPEEATNTDWHPEARQVEVDDARDDLPRYHIVHPLEQIGAKGYAITSISEQL' A
#
# COMPACT_ATOMS: atom_id res chain seq x y z
N MET A 1 11.43 -3.03 -6.89
CA MET A 1 10.86 -4.31 -6.37
C MET A 1 9.41 -4.54 -6.85
N ARG A 2 8.75 -5.67 -6.55
CA ARG A 2 7.31 -5.89 -6.87
C ARG A 2 6.43 -6.01 -5.63
N VAL A 3 5.22 -5.47 -5.72
CA VAL A 3 4.22 -5.45 -4.63
C VAL A 3 2.85 -5.86 -5.13
N ASP A 4 2.05 -6.45 -4.26
CA ASP A 4 0.61 -6.64 -4.42
C ASP A 4 -0.11 -5.48 -3.72
N ILE A 5 -1.08 -4.88 -4.41
CA ILE A 5 -1.86 -3.75 -3.95
C ILE A 5 -3.24 -4.22 -3.52
N TYR A 6 -3.62 -3.84 -2.32
CA TYR A 6 -4.94 -4.02 -1.77
C TYR A 6 -5.57 -2.66 -1.50
N TYR A 7 -6.89 -2.60 -1.48
CA TYR A 7 -7.64 -1.43 -1.10
C TYR A 7 -8.68 -1.77 -0.04
N ARG A 8 -9.12 -0.76 0.70
CA ARG A 8 -10.28 -0.85 1.57
C ARG A 8 -11.11 0.40 1.43
N ASP A 9 -12.41 0.25 1.64
CA ASP A 9 -13.33 1.37 1.74
C ASP A 9 -13.16 2.08 3.09
N GLU A 10 -12.97 3.39 3.03
CA GLU A 10 -12.94 4.27 4.19
C GLU A 10 -14.27 5.03 4.32
N ALA A 11 -14.49 5.60 5.51
CA ALA A 11 -15.61 6.48 5.73
C ALA A 11 -15.59 7.65 4.72
N LYS A 12 -16.78 8.07 4.27
CA LYS A 12 -16.98 9.15 3.30
C LYS A 12 -16.55 8.82 1.86
N GLY A 13 -16.51 7.55 1.47
CA GLY A 13 -16.27 7.12 0.09
C GLY A 13 -14.83 7.34 -0.38
N LYS A 14 -13.88 7.35 0.56
CA LYS A 14 -12.44 7.34 0.27
C LYS A 14 -11.95 5.90 0.21
N HIS A 15 -10.83 5.67 -0.46
CA HIS A 15 -10.15 4.38 -0.45
C HIS A 15 -8.76 4.54 0.16
N SER A 16 -8.41 3.64 1.07
CA SER A 16 -7.03 3.45 1.49
C SER A 16 -6.43 2.29 0.73
N TYR A 17 -5.17 2.42 0.36
CA TYR A 17 -4.41 1.39 -0.35
C TYR A 17 -3.26 0.87 0.49
N LEU A 18 -3.01 -0.44 0.38
CA LEU A 18 -1.94 -1.16 1.05
C LEU A 18 -1.08 -1.85 0.00
N ALA A 19 0.21 -1.57 -0.01
CA ALA A 19 1.20 -2.27 -0.81
C ALA A 19 1.99 -3.26 0.05
N VAL A 20 1.92 -4.54 -0.32
CA VAL A 20 2.62 -5.64 0.36
C VAL A 20 3.61 -6.24 -0.62
N PRO A 21 4.87 -6.54 -0.24
CA PRO A 21 5.81 -7.20 -1.15
C PRO A 21 5.23 -8.49 -1.74
N GLU A 22 5.48 -8.73 -3.03
CA GLU A 22 4.94 -9.89 -3.74
C GLU A 22 5.18 -11.20 -2.95
N GLY A 23 4.11 -11.98 -2.75
CA GLY A 23 4.17 -13.26 -2.06
C GLY A 23 4.36 -13.18 -0.54
N LYS A 24 4.34 -11.97 0.07
CA LYS A 24 4.25 -11.81 1.52
C LYS A 24 2.77 -11.73 1.96
N PRO A 25 2.42 -12.26 3.14
CA PRO A 25 1.09 -12.07 3.70
C PRO A 25 0.86 -10.62 4.12
N ILE A 26 -0.41 -10.22 4.21
CA ILE A 26 -0.79 -8.94 4.83
C ILE A 26 -0.30 -8.95 6.30
N PRO A 27 0.38 -7.89 6.77
CA PRO A 27 0.88 -7.79 8.14
C PRO A 27 -0.24 -7.88 9.18
N GLU A 28 0.01 -8.55 10.32
CA GLU A 28 -0.98 -8.77 11.39
C GLU A 28 -1.62 -7.47 11.91
N GLU A 29 -0.87 -6.36 11.92
CA GLU A 29 -1.37 -5.04 12.30
C GLU A 29 -2.49 -4.53 11.37
N ALA A 30 -2.55 -5.05 10.14
CA ALA A 30 -3.52 -4.71 9.11
C ALA A 30 -4.44 -5.89 8.73
N THR A 31 -4.31 -7.08 9.33
CA THR A 31 -5.16 -8.24 9.01
C THR A 31 -6.58 -8.11 9.56
N ASN A 32 -6.80 -7.28 10.58
CA ASN A 32 -8.14 -7.00 11.13
C ASN A 32 -8.96 -6.05 10.25
N THR A 33 -8.63 -5.95 8.97
CA THR A 33 -9.34 -5.12 8.01
C THR A 33 -9.62 -5.93 6.75
N ASP A 34 -10.84 -5.78 6.22
CA ASP A 34 -11.26 -6.36 4.96
C ASP A 34 -10.58 -5.65 3.79
N TRP A 35 -9.36 -6.10 3.48
CA TRP A 35 -8.61 -5.68 2.31
C TRP A 35 -9.07 -6.44 1.07
N HIS A 36 -9.38 -5.70 0.01
CA HIS A 36 -9.74 -6.24 -1.29
C HIS A 36 -8.55 -6.11 -2.25
N PRO A 37 -8.25 -7.13 -3.08
CA PRO A 37 -7.17 -7.04 -4.05
C PRO A 37 -7.51 -6.02 -5.15
N GLU A 38 -6.66 -5.01 -5.35
CA GLU A 38 -6.77 -4.00 -6.41
C GLU A 38 -5.89 -4.36 -7.61
N ALA A 39 -4.61 -4.67 -7.34
CA ALA A 39 -3.63 -5.00 -8.37
C ALA A 39 -2.59 -5.97 -7.81
N ARG A 40 -1.96 -6.76 -8.69
CA ARG A 40 -0.90 -7.70 -8.31
C ARG A 40 0.36 -7.43 -9.12
N GLN A 41 1.51 -7.77 -8.55
CA GLN A 41 2.81 -7.66 -9.23
C GLN A 41 3.10 -6.24 -9.77
N VAL A 42 2.66 -5.21 -9.04
CA VAL A 42 2.93 -3.82 -9.37
C VAL A 42 4.42 -3.56 -9.19
N GLU A 43 5.05 -3.03 -10.23
CA GLU A 43 6.47 -2.64 -10.18
C GLU A 43 6.63 -1.34 -9.42
N VAL A 44 7.41 -1.39 -8.33
CA VAL A 44 7.87 -0.24 -7.58
C VAL A 44 9.29 0.02 -8.03
N ASP A 45 9.46 1.13 -8.75
CA ASP A 45 10.75 1.54 -9.28
C ASP A 45 11.58 2.18 -8.15
N ASP A 46 12.82 1.73 -7.97
CA ASP A 46 13.73 2.26 -6.95
C ASP A 46 14.14 3.72 -7.22
N ALA A 47 13.96 4.23 -8.43
CA ALA A 47 14.12 5.63 -8.77
C ALA A 47 12.85 6.47 -8.55
N ARG A 48 11.70 5.84 -8.27
CA ARG A 48 10.44 6.53 -7.97
C ARG A 48 10.14 6.46 -6.49
N ASP A 49 9.92 7.64 -5.93
CA ASP A 49 9.73 7.83 -4.52
C ASP A 49 8.26 7.68 -4.09
N ASP A 50 7.35 7.45 -5.06
CA ASP A 50 5.91 7.39 -4.82
C ASP A 50 5.17 6.44 -5.79
N LEU A 51 3.99 6.00 -5.36
CA LEU A 51 2.98 5.34 -6.17
C LEU A 51 1.74 6.24 -6.23
N PRO A 52 1.68 7.18 -7.19
CA PRO A 52 0.72 8.28 -7.15
C PRO A 52 -0.72 7.80 -7.36
N ARG A 53 -0.92 6.70 -8.09
CA ARG A 53 -2.25 6.07 -8.26
C ARG A 53 -2.87 5.59 -6.94
N TYR A 54 -2.04 5.28 -5.96
CA TYR A 54 -2.44 4.70 -4.68
C TYR A 54 -2.22 5.66 -3.51
N HIS A 55 -1.75 6.89 -3.78
CA HIS A 55 -1.39 7.88 -2.77
C HIS A 55 -0.40 7.34 -1.71
N ILE A 56 0.49 6.44 -2.14
CA ILE A 56 1.53 5.85 -1.28
C ILE A 56 2.82 6.59 -1.55
N VAL A 57 3.34 7.27 -0.53
CA VAL A 57 4.60 8.03 -0.60
C VAL A 57 5.70 7.23 0.09
N HIS A 58 6.91 7.25 -0.45
CA HIS A 58 8.08 6.50 0.02
C HIS A 58 7.79 5.01 0.23
N PRO A 59 7.24 4.28 -0.77
CA PRO A 59 6.82 2.89 -0.59
C PRO A 59 7.97 1.99 -0.13
N LEU A 60 9.17 2.20 -0.66
CA LEU A 60 10.35 1.40 -0.32
C LEU A 60 10.82 1.64 1.13
N GLU A 61 10.81 2.89 1.60
CA GLU A 61 11.18 3.20 2.99
C GLU A 61 10.17 2.61 3.97
N GLN A 62 8.87 2.74 3.67
CA GLN A 62 7.82 2.12 4.48
C GLN A 62 7.97 0.59 4.51
N ILE A 63 8.17 -0.04 3.35
CA ILE A 63 8.37 -1.49 3.26
C ILE A 63 9.62 -1.91 4.03
N GLY A 64 10.71 -1.16 3.95
CA GLY A 64 11.94 -1.44 4.69
C GLY A 64 11.76 -1.32 6.22
N ALA A 65 10.92 -0.38 6.67
CA ALA A 65 10.71 -0.12 8.09
C ALA A 65 9.72 -1.08 8.77
N LYS A 66 8.59 -1.40 8.12
CA LYS A 66 7.48 -2.17 8.72
C LYS A 66 7.02 -3.37 7.87
N GLY A 67 7.59 -3.59 6.69
CA GLY A 67 7.27 -4.72 5.81
C GLY A 67 6.13 -4.48 4.81
N TYR A 68 5.54 -3.28 4.79
CA TYR A 68 4.48 -2.87 3.87
C TYR A 68 4.46 -1.35 3.70
N ALA A 69 3.77 -0.84 2.69
CA ALA A 69 3.46 0.58 2.54
C ALA A 69 1.94 0.79 2.49
N ILE A 70 1.48 1.96 2.92
CA ILE A 70 0.04 2.30 2.95
C ILE A 70 -0.14 3.76 2.50
N THR A 71 -1.35 4.08 2.02
CA THR A 71 -1.74 5.46 1.69
C THR A 71 -1.38 6.41 2.82
N SER A 72 -0.71 7.51 2.48
CA SER A 72 -0.35 8.54 3.46
C SER A 72 -1.60 9.26 3.94
N ILE A 73 -1.84 9.28 5.25
CA ILE A 73 -2.95 10.03 5.87
C ILE A 73 -2.87 11.53 5.50
N SER A 74 -1.66 12.05 5.32
CA SER A 74 -1.35 13.43 4.93
C SER A 74 -1.81 13.79 3.50
N GLU A 75 -1.86 12.83 2.58
CA GLU A 75 -2.37 13.01 1.21
C GLU A 75 -3.90 12.98 1.14
N GLN A 76 -4.56 12.65 2.25
CA GLN A 76 -6.01 12.49 2.32
C GLN A 76 -6.73 13.77 2.81
N LEU A 77 -6.02 14.89 2.97
CA LEU A 77 -6.49 16.18 3.48
C LEU A 77 -7.06 17.09 2.38
#